data_AF-A0A8J8GR72-F1
#
_entry.id   AF-A0A8J8GR72-F1
#
_cell.length_a   1.000
_cell.length_b   1.000
_cell.length_c   1.000
_cell.angle_alpha   90.00
_cell.angle_beta   90.00
_cell.angle_gamma   90.00
#
_symmetry.space_group_name_H-M   'P 1'
#
loop_
_entity.id
_entity.type
_entity.pdbx_description
1 polymer ?
#
loop_
_entity_poly.entity_id
_entity_poly.type
_entity_poly.pdbx_seq_one_letter_code
_entity_poly.pdbx_strand_id
1 'polypeptide(L)'
;MATGASTAAYAAPVAAPRALPAPPAATDAWATCPNYAYMVTLPAGSGRSTFNRYDISTASLIPIKQFDFVVNAIGYSKTQNLVWGAHSVDDGPDRLVRFGEQGALVEVGVPEDSSGNPLTEFEALAGTVDGNTYIVHTRTPANHLMTIDVNPGSSTFGQVLTDVTLSRTSPGQSYLNVGDWDIYDQDGLLYAVELDSNFRKLVKIDPASGQVTDAATVTADLPNSSNYGAAFVEDGSGNFYVGANDVKSGGSLTGQSQTFMLRTGLTPPLTTAYGKGAALRVNDGADCLLATDFGDAPDKYGTLDNSGGPAHVLSSYLHKGKKLRIGSAIDADLDGFGDADGKVDDDNVPGQNDEDGVPAGTKIVSTKPKLTVKITNTTGLSAVLAGWLDSNRNGEFDDAERATVALTASATSATLSWKAFSLPSASAKTFLRLRLYEAGRTEAATGPKPGGWVDGGEVEDHEVTLVRGPVGAVNAAAAGTSGGTTTGSTGSETDSATGSDGGDLASTGFVLRPYLLLGVGMVLLGLVILIVALMIGPKKVRR
;
A
#
# COMPACT_ATOMS: atom_id res chain seq x y z
N MET A 1 -11.90 24.99 46.14
CA MET A 1 -12.99 24.13 45.64
C MET A 1 -13.56 24.78 44.38
N ALA A 2 -13.39 24.14 43.24
CA ALA A 2 -14.05 24.49 41.98
C ALA A 2 -14.15 23.20 41.16
N THR A 3 -15.25 22.47 41.34
CA THR A 3 -15.57 21.27 40.59
C THR A 3 -16.11 21.69 39.22
N GLY A 4 -15.33 21.47 38.16
CA GLY A 4 -15.71 21.76 36.78
C GLY A 4 -16.01 20.47 36.02
N ALA A 5 -17.28 20.27 35.70
CA ALA A 5 -17.90 19.15 34.97
C ALA A 5 -16.97 18.20 34.18
N SER A 6 -17.03 16.91 34.53
CA SER A 6 -16.86 15.84 33.55
C SER A 6 -17.93 15.97 32.47
N THR A 7 -17.54 16.00 31.20
CA THR A 7 -18.47 15.91 30.06
C THR A 7 -18.59 14.45 29.63
N ALA A 8 -19.30 13.66 30.42
CA ALA A 8 -19.81 12.35 30.01
C ALA A 8 -21.03 12.54 29.08
N ALA A 9 -20.95 11.98 27.88
CA ALA A 9 -22.04 11.68 26.95
C ALA A 9 -21.43 11.18 25.63
N TYR A 10 -21.18 9.88 25.50
CA TYR A 10 -20.69 9.28 24.24
C TYR A 10 -21.47 8.05 23.78
N ALA A 11 -22.42 7.52 24.57
CA ALA A 11 -23.21 6.36 24.18
C ALA A 11 -24.73 6.60 24.19
N ALA A 12 -25.46 5.64 23.61
CA ALA A 12 -26.91 5.55 23.74
C ALA A 12 -27.30 4.81 25.03
N PRO A 13 -28.44 5.14 25.68
CA PRO A 13 -28.92 4.36 26.83
C PRO A 13 -29.36 2.95 26.41
N VAL A 14 -28.96 1.96 27.21
CA VAL A 14 -28.95 0.55 26.81
C VAL A 14 -30.07 -0.29 27.45
N ALA A 15 -30.60 -1.25 26.70
CA ALA A 15 -31.53 -2.27 27.19
C ALA A 15 -30.80 -3.42 27.92
N ALA A 16 -31.47 -4.07 28.89
CA ALA A 16 -30.89 -5.10 29.75
C ALA A 16 -30.16 -6.23 28.97
N PRO A 17 -29.05 -6.79 29.52
CA PRO A 17 -28.34 -7.90 28.88
C PRO A 17 -29.24 -9.13 28.67
N ARG A 18 -29.01 -9.84 27.57
CA ARG A 18 -29.71 -11.08 27.22
C ARG A 18 -28.71 -12.00 26.52
N ALA A 19 -28.85 -13.31 26.71
CA ALA A 19 -28.04 -14.30 26.03
C ALA A 19 -28.12 -14.12 24.50
N LEU A 20 -26.98 -14.26 23.82
CA LEU A 20 -26.76 -13.86 22.44
C LEU A 20 -27.43 -14.81 21.43
N PRO A 21 -28.48 -14.38 20.72
CA PRO A 21 -29.00 -15.15 19.59
C PRO A 21 -28.08 -14.97 18.38
N ALA A 22 -27.96 -16.00 17.55
CA ALA A 22 -27.30 -15.86 16.25
C ALA A 22 -27.98 -14.71 15.44
N PRO A 23 -27.23 -13.68 15.01
CA PRO A 23 -27.79 -12.54 14.31
C PRO A 23 -28.35 -12.93 12.93
N PRO A 24 -29.37 -12.24 12.41
CA PRO A 24 -29.89 -12.48 11.08
C PRO A 24 -28.78 -12.32 10.02
N ALA A 25 -28.84 -13.10 8.95
CA ALA A 25 -27.87 -13.04 7.86
C ALA A 25 -27.72 -11.58 7.38
N ALA A 26 -26.47 -11.13 7.24
CA ALA A 26 -26.20 -9.76 6.82
C ALA A 26 -26.67 -9.54 5.38
N THR A 27 -27.31 -8.39 5.15
CA THR A 27 -27.87 -8.03 3.84
C THR A 27 -26.89 -7.26 2.96
N ASP A 28 -25.78 -6.82 3.53
CA ASP A 28 -24.76 -5.95 2.95
C ASP A 28 -23.33 -6.54 3.04
N ALA A 29 -23.18 -7.84 3.31
CA ALA A 29 -21.88 -8.51 3.28
C ALA A 29 -21.22 -8.34 1.90
N TRP A 30 -19.91 -8.06 1.87
CA TRP A 30 -19.18 -7.97 0.60
C TRP A 30 -19.20 -9.34 -0.11
N ALA A 31 -19.25 -9.33 -1.45
CA ALA A 31 -19.25 -10.58 -2.23
C ALA A 31 -17.93 -11.35 -2.10
N THR A 32 -16.82 -10.61 -2.04
CA THR A 32 -15.44 -11.05 -1.80
C THR A 32 -14.76 -9.97 -0.96
N CYS A 33 -13.54 -10.23 -0.48
CA CYS A 33 -12.70 -9.16 0.04
C CYS A 33 -12.58 -8.03 -1.02
N PRO A 34 -12.87 -6.76 -0.68
CA PRO A 34 -12.77 -5.62 -1.59
C PRO A 34 -11.35 -5.05 -1.76
N ASN A 35 -10.34 -5.59 -1.06
CA ASN A 35 -8.96 -5.09 -0.99
C ASN A 35 -8.86 -3.58 -0.68
N TYR A 36 -9.61 -3.13 0.32
CA TYR A 36 -9.58 -1.75 0.81
C TYR A 36 -9.47 -1.72 2.33
N ALA A 37 -8.86 -0.65 2.83
CA ALA A 37 -8.93 -0.28 4.24
C ALA A 37 -10.22 0.48 4.55
N TYR A 38 -10.70 0.29 5.77
CA TYR A 38 -11.86 0.97 6.34
C TYR A 38 -11.52 1.50 7.72
N MET A 39 -12.16 2.60 8.11
CA MET A 39 -11.92 3.21 9.41
C MET A 39 -13.22 3.74 9.99
N VAL A 40 -13.53 3.34 11.23
CA VAL A 40 -14.49 4.11 12.03
C VAL A 40 -13.75 5.33 12.59
N THR A 41 -14.39 6.49 12.53
CA THR A 41 -13.84 7.73 13.08
C THR A 41 -14.89 8.41 13.96
N LEU A 42 -14.44 9.07 15.03
CA LEU A 42 -15.29 9.82 15.94
C LEU A 42 -14.98 11.34 15.81
N PRO A 43 -15.71 12.09 14.97
CA PRO A 43 -15.47 13.51 14.75
C PRO A 43 -15.45 14.31 16.05
N ALA A 44 -14.62 15.36 16.12
CA ALA A 44 -14.52 16.21 17.30
C ALA A 44 -15.89 16.79 17.69
N GLY A 45 -16.34 16.54 18.93
CA GLY A 45 -17.66 16.96 19.42
C GLY A 45 -18.84 16.06 19.01
N SER A 46 -18.63 15.03 18.18
CA SER A 46 -19.64 14.00 17.89
C SER A 46 -19.66 12.94 18.99
N GLY A 47 -20.87 12.49 19.38
CA GLY A 47 -21.10 11.26 20.17
C GLY A 47 -21.47 10.06 19.30
N ARG A 48 -21.02 10.07 18.03
CA ARG A 48 -21.38 9.09 16.99
C ARG A 48 -20.20 8.83 16.08
N SER A 49 -19.87 7.55 15.87
CA SER A 49 -18.84 7.15 14.91
C SER A 49 -19.38 7.20 13.47
N THR A 50 -18.49 7.50 12.54
CA THR A 50 -18.73 7.39 11.09
C THR A 50 -17.84 6.28 10.54
N PHE A 51 -18.42 5.31 9.86
CA PHE A 51 -17.72 4.31 9.05
C PHE A 51 -17.38 4.90 7.68
N ASN A 52 -16.13 4.72 7.26
CA ASN A 52 -15.56 5.30 6.04
C ASN A 52 -14.75 4.23 5.31
N ARG A 53 -14.73 4.27 3.97
CA ARG A 53 -13.59 3.72 3.24
C ARG A 53 -12.40 4.65 3.48
N TYR A 54 -11.25 4.07 3.77
CA TYR A 54 -10.03 4.82 4.04
C TYR A 54 -9.01 4.58 2.92
N ASP A 55 -8.58 5.66 2.30
CA ASP A 55 -7.47 5.66 1.37
C ASP A 55 -6.19 5.92 2.19
N ILE A 56 -5.38 4.87 2.33
CA ILE A 56 -4.15 4.87 3.12
C ILE A 56 -3.09 5.79 2.50
N SER A 57 -2.96 5.80 1.16
CA SER A 57 -1.88 6.50 0.46
C SER A 57 -2.08 8.02 0.52
N THR A 58 -3.32 8.50 0.42
CA THR A 58 -3.67 9.93 0.53
C THR A 58 -4.12 10.36 1.92
N ALA A 59 -4.36 9.42 2.84
CA ALA A 59 -5.02 9.62 4.14
C ALA A 59 -6.45 10.20 4.01
N SER A 60 -7.14 9.90 2.91
CA SER A 60 -8.49 10.41 2.63
C SER A 60 -9.58 9.53 3.23
N LEU A 61 -10.60 10.18 3.79
CA LEU A 61 -11.80 9.53 4.31
C LEU A 61 -12.99 9.72 3.37
N ILE A 62 -13.58 8.61 2.94
CA ILE A 62 -14.79 8.58 2.11
C ILE A 62 -15.94 8.04 2.98
N PRO A 63 -16.82 8.89 3.51
CA PRO A 63 -17.88 8.47 4.43
C PRO A 63 -18.89 7.52 3.76
N ILE A 64 -19.13 6.38 4.40
CA ILE A 64 -20.14 5.39 3.99
C ILE A 64 -21.40 5.59 4.85
N LYS A 65 -21.23 5.58 6.17
CA LYS A 65 -22.35 5.56 7.12
C LYS A 65 -21.97 6.24 8.44
N GLN A 66 -22.80 7.17 8.90
CA GLN A 66 -22.78 7.56 10.32
C GLN A 66 -23.69 6.63 11.11
N PHE A 67 -23.17 6.08 12.22
CA PHE A 67 -23.92 5.27 13.17
C PHE A 67 -24.62 6.15 14.21
N ASP A 68 -25.59 5.60 14.95
CA ASP A 68 -26.30 6.35 15.99
C ASP A 68 -25.55 6.45 17.33
N PHE A 69 -24.42 5.75 17.45
CA PHE A 69 -23.56 5.64 18.64
C PHE A 69 -22.08 5.50 18.27
N VAL A 70 -21.20 5.38 19.28
CA VAL A 70 -19.76 5.14 19.11
C VAL A 70 -19.50 3.67 18.83
N VAL A 71 -18.72 3.41 17.78
CA VAL A 71 -18.14 2.11 17.44
C VAL A 71 -16.62 2.26 17.43
N ASN A 72 -15.92 1.27 18.01
CA ASN A 72 -14.47 1.15 18.15
C ASN A 72 -14.06 -0.34 18.08
N ALA A 73 -12.75 -0.64 18.14
CA ALA A 73 -12.17 -1.97 18.11
C ALA A 73 -12.75 -2.85 16.99
N ILE A 74 -12.67 -2.39 15.75
CA ILE A 74 -13.23 -3.06 14.58
C ILE A 74 -12.27 -4.10 13.99
N GLY A 75 -12.75 -4.94 13.07
CA GLY A 75 -11.92 -5.91 12.36
C GLY A 75 -12.70 -6.62 11.26
N TYR A 76 -12.07 -6.92 10.13
CA TYR A 76 -12.74 -7.51 8.97
C TYR A 76 -12.64 -9.05 8.98
N SER A 77 -13.78 -9.72 9.05
CA SER A 77 -13.87 -11.17 8.91
C SER A 77 -13.75 -11.58 7.44
N LYS A 78 -12.57 -12.05 7.02
CA LYS A 78 -12.32 -12.63 5.68
C LYS A 78 -13.15 -13.88 5.38
N THR A 79 -13.74 -14.53 6.40
CA THR A 79 -14.64 -15.70 6.22
C THR A 79 -16.11 -15.34 6.14
N GLN A 80 -16.55 -14.20 6.70
CA GLN A 80 -17.94 -13.74 6.65
C GLN A 80 -18.16 -12.59 5.67
N ASN A 81 -17.09 -11.95 5.18
CA ASN A 81 -17.10 -10.69 4.44
C ASN A 81 -17.92 -9.62 5.17
N LEU A 82 -17.57 -9.38 6.43
CA LEU A 82 -18.21 -8.41 7.33
C LEU A 82 -17.17 -7.81 8.27
N VAL A 83 -17.37 -6.56 8.67
CA VAL A 83 -16.66 -5.96 9.79
C VAL A 83 -17.40 -6.31 11.09
N TRP A 84 -16.66 -6.73 12.10
CA TRP A 84 -17.08 -6.82 13.50
C TRP A 84 -16.46 -5.69 14.31
N GLY A 85 -16.98 -5.43 15.50
CA GLY A 85 -16.34 -4.55 16.47
C GLY A 85 -17.19 -4.34 17.73
N ALA A 86 -16.90 -3.27 18.47
CA ALA A 86 -17.58 -2.94 19.73
C ALA A 86 -18.35 -1.60 19.66
N HIS A 87 -19.62 -1.60 20.06
CA HIS A 87 -20.38 -0.40 20.44
C HIS A 87 -20.04 -0.05 21.88
N SER A 88 -19.49 1.15 22.09
CA SER A 88 -19.12 1.64 23.43
C SER A 88 -20.35 2.10 24.22
N VAL A 89 -20.49 1.64 25.47
CA VAL A 89 -21.67 1.87 26.32
C VAL A 89 -21.34 2.71 27.56
N ASP A 90 -22.10 3.80 27.78
CA ASP A 90 -21.97 4.61 29.00
C ASP A 90 -22.47 3.80 30.21
N ASP A 91 -21.66 3.71 31.27
CA ASP A 91 -21.92 3.00 32.53
C ASP A 91 -22.28 1.49 32.39
N GLY A 92 -21.80 0.82 31.33
CA GLY A 92 -22.04 -0.62 31.12
C GLY A 92 -21.00 -1.28 30.21
N PRO A 93 -21.05 -2.61 30.04
CA PRO A 93 -20.16 -3.32 29.12
C PRO A 93 -20.51 -3.03 27.66
N ASP A 94 -19.47 -2.90 26.85
CA ASP A 94 -19.53 -2.73 25.40
C ASP A 94 -20.23 -3.92 24.73
N ARG A 95 -20.65 -3.72 23.47
CA ARG A 95 -21.48 -4.67 22.74
C ARG A 95 -20.89 -5.02 21.39
N LEU A 96 -20.83 -6.31 21.09
CA LEU A 96 -20.49 -6.80 19.75
C LEU A 96 -21.46 -6.20 18.74
N VAL A 97 -20.91 -5.61 17.70
CA VAL A 97 -21.62 -5.14 16.50
C VAL A 97 -21.01 -5.78 15.26
N ARG A 98 -21.81 -5.85 14.19
CA ARG A 98 -21.30 -6.17 12.86
C ARG A 98 -22.00 -5.36 11.78
N PHE A 99 -21.32 -5.13 10.66
CA PHE A 99 -21.83 -4.43 9.49
C PHE A 99 -21.06 -4.83 8.23
N GLY A 100 -21.70 -4.67 7.07
CA GLY A 100 -21.08 -4.87 5.77
C GLY A 100 -20.79 -3.56 5.03
N GLU A 101 -20.76 -3.66 3.70
CA GLU A 101 -20.34 -2.63 2.76
C GLU A 101 -21.12 -1.31 2.89
N GLN A 102 -22.42 -1.37 3.17
CA GLN A 102 -23.27 -0.18 3.33
C GLN A 102 -23.37 0.31 4.79
N GLY A 103 -22.66 -0.32 5.73
CA GLY A 103 -22.76 -0.01 7.16
C GLY A 103 -24.14 -0.34 7.74
N ALA A 104 -24.80 -1.42 7.30
CA ALA A 104 -26.08 -1.87 7.86
C ALA A 104 -25.86 -2.56 9.22
N LEU A 105 -25.54 -1.75 10.22
CA LEU A 105 -25.10 -2.21 11.53
C LEU A 105 -26.18 -2.99 12.28
N VAL A 106 -25.77 -4.16 12.76
CA VAL A 106 -26.51 -5.04 13.68
C VAL A 106 -25.76 -5.09 15.01
N GLU A 107 -26.40 -4.62 16.09
CA GLU A 107 -25.96 -4.91 17.44
C GLU A 107 -26.32 -6.36 17.79
N VAL A 108 -25.33 -7.12 18.25
CA VAL A 108 -25.45 -8.51 18.66
C VAL A 108 -25.70 -8.59 20.16
N GLY A 109 -24.88 -7.89 20.96
CA GLY A 109 -25.04 -7.75 22.41
C GLY A 109 -23.70 -7.86 23.15
N VAL A 110 -23.76 -8.00 24.48
CA VAL A 110 -22.57 -8.13 25.33
C VAL A 110 -21.96 -9.53 25.18
N PRO A 111 -20.63 -9.69 25.02
CA PRO A 111 -19.99 -11.02 24.99
C PRO A 111 -20.32 -11.85 26.24
N GLU A 112 -20.21 -13.17 26.12
CA GLU A 112 -20.50 -14.13 27.19
C GLU A 112 -19.22 -14.80 27.73
N ASP A 113 -19.23 -15.19 29.01
CA ASP A 113 -18.24 -16.12 29.57
C ASP A 113 -18.41 -17.54 29.00
N SER A 114 -17.48 -18.43 29.33
CA SER A 114 -17.53 -19.85 28.90
C SER A 114 -18.68 -20.67 29.50
N SER A 115 -19.52 -20.06 30.35
CA SER A 115 -20.76 -20.63 30.89
C SER A 115 -22.02 -20.00 30.29
N GLY A 116 -21.89 -19.05 29.35
CA GLY A 116 -23.01 -18.36 28.70
C GLY A 116 -23.59 -17.19 29.51
N ASN A 117 -22.86 -16.65 30.49
CA ASN A 117 -23.29 -15.44 31.20
C ASN A 117 -22.70 -14.19 30.52
N PRO A 118 -23.49 -13.14 30.24
CA PRO A 118 -22.96 -11.87 29.74
C PRO A 118 -21.88 -11.29 30.67
N LEU A 119 -20.78 -10.81 30.11
CA LEU A 119 -19.70 -10.18 30.85
C LEU A 119 -20.22 -8.95 31.62
N THR A 120 -19.78 -8.80 32.88
CA THR A 120 -20.10 -7.62 33.70
C THR A 120 -19.17 -6.44 33.44
N GLU A 121 -17.97 -6.72 32.92
CA GLU A 121 -16.92 -5.76 32.59
C GLU A 121 -16.36 -6.14 31.22
N PHE A 122 -16.52 -5.24 30.25
CA PHE A 122 -15.96 -5.36 28.90
C PHE A 122 -15.92 -3.97 28.27
N GLU A 123 -14.72 -3.40 28.10
CA GLU A 123 -14.49 -2.09 27.48
C GLU A 123 -13.35 -2.23 26.47
N ALA A 124 -13.67 -2.12 25.18
CA ALA A 124 -12.75 -2.44 24.09
C ALA A 124 -11.84 -1.26 23.72
N LEU A 125 -10.55 -1.55 23.49
CA LEU A 125 -9.51 -0.58 23.11
C LEU A 125 -9.14 -0.65 21.64
N ALA A 126 -8.86 -1.86 21.16
CA ALA A 126 -8.39 -2.18 19.81
C ALA A 126 -8.94 -3.55 19.42
N GLY A 127 -9.17 -3.80 18.13
CA GLY A 127 -9.80 -5.02 17.63
C GLY A 127 -9.14 -5.53 16.35
N THR A 128 -9.35 -6.80 16.04
CA THR A 128 -9.21 -7.36 14.68
C THR A 128 -9.99 -8.68 14.61
N VAL A 129 -10.11 -9.31 13.45
CA VAL A 129 -10.77 -10.61 13.27
C VAL A 129 -9.89 -11.58 12.48
N ASP A 130 -9.48 -12.68 13.11
CA ASP A 130 -8.91 -13.83 12.40
C ASP A 130 -10.01 -14.83 12.06
N GLY A 131 -10.40 -14.86 10.79
CA GLY A 131 -11.45 -15.74 10.28
C GLY A 131 -12.79 -15.51 10.98
N ASN A 132 -13.10 -16.33 11.98
CA ASN A 132 -14.32 -16.29 12.79
C ASN A 132 -14.06 -15.94 14.28
N THR A 133 -12.86 -15.49 14.60
CA THR A 133 -12.42 -15.16 15.96
C THR A 133 -12.16 -13.67 16.03
N TYR A 134 -12.97 -12.94 16.80
CA TYR A 134 -12.73 -11.54 17.10
C TYR A 134 -11.70 -11.44 18.24
N ILE A 135 -10.63 -10.67 18.03
CA ILE A 135 -9.49 -10.54 18.94
C ILE A 135 -9.46 -9.10 19.45
N VAL A 136 -9.61 -8.91 20.76
CA VAL A 136 -9.88 -7.58 21.35
C VAL A 136 -8.99 -7.30 22.56
N HIS A 137 -8.40 -6.11 22.60
CA HIS A 137 -7.72 -5.56 23.78
C HIS A 137 -8.73 -4.84 24.66
N THR A 138 -8.67 -4.99 25.98
CA THR A 138 -9.61 -4.32 26.89
C THR A 138 -8.95 -3.33 27.86
N ARG A 139 -9.62 -2.20 28.06
CA ARG A 139 -9.34 -1.25 29.16
C ARG A 139 -9.91 -1.77 30.47
N THR A 140 -11.03 -2.48 30.40
CA THR A 140 -11.72 -3.08 31.53
C THR A 140 -12.26 -4.46 31.11
N PRO A 141 -11.80 -5.59 31.69
CA PRO A 141 -10.70 -5.70 32.64
C PRO A 141 -9.37 -5.22 32.03
N ALA A 142 -8.48 -4.65 32.85
CA ALA A 142 -7.33 -3.92 32.35
C ALA A 142 -6.22 -4.83 31.80
N ASN A 143 -5.83 -4.59 30.55
CA ASN A 143 -4.74 -5.29 29.85
C ASN A 143 -5.02 -6.74 29.47
N HIS A 144 -6.28 -7.13 29.35
CA HIS A 144 -6.65 -8.44 28.83
C HIS A 144 -6.71 -8.40 27.30
N LEU A 145 -6.32 -9.52 26.68
CA LEU A 145 -6.59 -9.87 25.30
C LEU A 145 -7.58 -11.01 25.33
N MET A 146 -8.78 -10.77 24.80
CA MET A 146 -9.83 -11.77 24.69
C MET A 146 -9.96 -12.21 23.24
N THR A 147 -10.21 -13.50 23.03
CA THR A 147 -10.69 -14.02 21.75
C THR A 147 -12.15 -14.44 21.90
N ILE A 148 -12.99 -14.04 20.95
CA ILE A 148 -14.46 -14.20 21.02
C ILE A 148 -14.93 -14.89 19.74
N ASP A 149 -15.75 -15.93 19.89
CA ASP A 149 -16.35 -16.65 18.76
C ASP A 149 -17.40 -15.76 18.09
N VAL A 150 -17.16 -15.36 16.85
CA VAL A 150 -18.12 -14.57 16.05
C VAL A 150 -18.73 -15.36 14.90
N ASN A 151 -18.62 -16.70 14.88
CA ASN A 151 -19.27 -17.57 13.90
C ASN A 151 -20.77 -17.77 14.24
N PRO A 152 -21.73 -17.24 13.47
CA PRO A 152 -23.16 -17.37 13.78
C PRO A 152 -23.70 -18.82 13.71
N GLY A 153 -22.94 -19.75 13.12
CA GLY A 153 -23.26 -21.18 13.09
C GLY A 153 -22.64 -22.00 14.23
N SER A 154 -21.89 -21.36 15.14
CA SER A 154 -21.23 -22.03 16.27
C SER A 154 -22.15 -22.20 17.48
N SER A 155 -21.93 -23.27 18.25
CA SER A 155 -22.59 -23.47 19.55
C SER A 155 -22.04 -22.55 20.66
N THR A 156 -20.87 -21.95 20.45
CA THR A 156 -20.20 -21.02 21.37
C THR A 156 -20.26 -19.57 20.86
N PHE A 157 -21.15 -19.27 19.89
CA PHE A 157 -21.29 -17.93 19.33
C PHE A 157 -21.45 -16.85 20.41
N GLY A 158 -20.60 -15.84 20.36
CA GLY A 158 -20.55 -14.71 21.29
C GLY A 158 -19.80 -14.97 22.60
N GLN A 159 -19.29 -16.19 22.82
CA GLN A 159 -18.53 -16.53 24.03
C GLN A 159 -17.05 -16.22 23.87
N VAL A 160 -16.43 -15.81 24.99
CA VAL A 160 -14.98 -15.70 25.14
C VAL A 160 -14.36 -17.10 25.10
N LEU A 161 -13.55 -17.35 24.07
CA LEU A 161 -12.82 -18.60 23.85
C LEU A 161 -11.52 -18.64 24.66
N THR A 162 -10.78 -17.53 24.70
CA THR A 162 -9.60 -17.33 25.56
C THR A 162 -9.61 -15.94 26.17
N ASP A 163 -9.13 -15.83 27.40
CA ASP A 163 -8.86 -14.56 28.08
C ASP A 163 -7.44 -14.64 28.69
N VAL A 164 -6.53 -13.79 28.22
CA VAL A 164 -5.13 -13.74 28.68
C VAL A 164 -4.70 -12.31 28.98
N THR A 165 -4.01 -12.09 30.09
CA THR A 165 -3.40 -10.78 30.37
C THR A 165 -2.14 -10.60 29.52
N LEU A 166 -2.00 -9.46 28.82
CA LEU A 166 -0.78 -9.16 28.07
C LEU A 166 0.44 -9.09 29.00
N SER A 167 1.59 -9.59 28.53
CA SER A 167 2.77 -9.82 29.37
C SER A 167 3.46 -8.57 29.91
N ARG A 168 3.05 -7.36 29.47
CA ARG A 168 3.45 -6.07 30.06
C ARG A 168 2.36 -5.01 29.90
N THR A 169 2.49 -3.93 30.67
CA THR A 169 1.81 -2.65 30.45
C THR A 169 2.82 -1.59 30.01
N SER A 170 2.36 -0.48 29.43
CA SER A 170 3.23 0.65 29.12
C SER A 170 3.53 1.51 30.36
N PRO A 171 4.64 2.26 30.39
CA PRO A 171 5.02 3.07 31.54
C PRO A 171 3.91 4.03 32.00
N GLY A 172 3.53 3.92 33.28
CA GLY A 172 2.48 4.76 33.87
C GLY A 172 1.04 4.40 33.49
N GLN A 173 0.82 3.32 32.73
CA GLN A 173 -0.50 2.83 32.33
C GLN A 173 -0.83 1.49 32.99
N SER A 174 -2.12 1.22 33.18
CA SER A 174 -2.64 -0.09 33.62
C SER A 174 -2.73 -1.12 32.49
N TYR A 175 -2.47 -0.71 31.24
CA TYR A 175 -2.53 -1.54 30.05
C TYR A 175 -1.37 -1.21 29.07
N LEU A 176 -1.15 -2.06 28.07
CA LEU A 176 -0.26 -1.78 26.95
C LEU A 176 -0.84 -0.65 26.10
N ASN A 177 -0.17 0.49 26.02
CA ASN A 177 -0.67 1.69 25.33
C ASN A 177 -0.42 1.60 23.82
N VAL A 178 -1.17 0.71 23.17
CA VAL A 178 -1.41 0.68 21.73
C VAL A 178 -2.70 1.41 21.44
N GLY A 179 -2.76 2.15 20.32
CA GLY A 179 -3.96 2.86 19.91
C GLY A 179 -4.89 2.01 19.06
N ASP A 180 -4.32 1.07 18.30
CA ASP A 180 -4.98 0.06 17.50
C ASP A 180 -3.97 -1.06 17.16
N TRP A 181 -4.42 -2.19 16.61
CA TRP A 181 -3.60 -3.31 16.14
C TRP A 181 -4.22 -4.01 14.93
N ASP A 182 -3.46 -4.86 14.23
CA ASP A 182 -4.05 -5.81 13.28
C ASP A 182 -3.21 -7.11 13.18
N ILE A 183 -3.78 -8.19 12.63
CA ILE A 183 -3.16 -9.52 12.57
C ILE A 183 -2.47 -9.79 11.23
N TYR A 184 -1.25 -10.36 11.27
CA TYR A 184 -0.58 -10.82 10.05
C TYR A 184 -0.91 -12.30 9.74
N ASP A 185 -1.51 -12.57 8.58
CA ASP A 185 -1.88 -13.92 8.11
C ASP A 185 -0.70 -14.92 8.06
N GLN A 186 0.53 -14.45 7.83
CA GLN A 186 1.67 -15.35 7.66
C GLN A 186 2.27 -15.85 8.98
N ASP A 187 2.16 -15.14 10.09
CA ASP A 187 2.69 -15.58 11.40
C ASP A 187 1.65 -15.67 12.53
N GLY A 188 0.43 -15.13 12.32
CA GLY A 188 -0.67 -15.16 13.30
C GLY A 188 -0.45 -14.23 14.49
N LEU A 189 0.49 -13.29 14.40
CA LEU A 189 0.78 -12.32 15.45
C LEU A 189 0.06 -10.99 15.17
N LEU A 190 -0.33 -10.30 16.23
CA LEU A 190 -0.83 -8.93 16.14
C LEU A 190 0.34 -7.95 16.06
N TYR A 191 0.23 -6.94 15.21
CA TYR A 191 1.20 -5.86 15.04
C TYR A 191 0.59 -4.53 15.49
N ALA A 192 1.36 -3.76 16.25
CA ALA A 192 0.90 -2.49 16.81
C ALA A 192 2.05 -1.51 17.05
N VAL A 193 1.72 -0.22 17.23
CA VAL A 193 2.66 0.79 17.75
C VAL A 193 2.39 1.04 19.23
N GLU A 194 3.29 0.58 20.10
CA GLU A 194 3.28 0.98 21.50
C GLU A 194 3.79 2.43 21.62
N LEU A 195 3.01 3.27 22.29
CA LEU A 195 3.28 4.70 22.47
C LEU A 195 3.59 5.04 23.93
N ASP A 196 4.75 5.66 24.15
CA ASP A 196 5.09 6.40 25.37
C ASP A 196 5.48 7.85 25.03
N SER A 197 5.49 8.70 26.04
CA SER A 197 6.09 10.03 26.03
C SER A 197 7.54 10.08 25.50
N ASN A 198 8.33 9.02 25.68
CA ASN A 198 9.74 8.96 25.28
C ASN A 198 10.00 8.07 24.05
N PHE A 199 9.12 7.12 23.74
CA PHE A 199 9.34 6.13 22.67
C PHE A 199 8.09 5.83 21.84
N ARG A 200 8.34 5.41 20.60
CA ARG A 200 7.43 4.59 19.78
C ARG A 200 8.13 3.27 19.46
N LYS A 201 7.44 2.15 19.61
CA LYS A 201 7.94 0.81 19.27
C LYS A 201 6.94 0.07 18.40
N LEU A 202 7.42 -0.56 17.35
CA LEU A 202 6.68 -1.63 16.68
C LEU A 202 6.76 -2.86 17.58
N VAL A 203 5.61 -3.40 17.98
CA VAL A 203 5.50 -4.60 18.81
C VAL A 203 4.77 -5.70 18.07
N LYS A 204 5.15 -6.95 18.35
CA LYS A 204 4.36 -8.14 18.01
C LYS A 204 3.71 -8.69 19.27
N ILE A 205 2.48 -9.17 19.17
CA ILE A 205 1.74 -9.79 20.28
C ILE A 205 1.24 -11.15 19.83
N ASP A 206 1.56 -12.19 20.59
CA ASP A 206 0.99 -13.53 20.40
C ASP A 206 -0.44 -13.56 21.00
N PRO A 207 -1.50 -13.70 20.19
CA PRO A 207 -2.88 -13.69 20.69
C PRO A 207 -3.24 -14.93 21.53
N ALA A 208 -2.49 -16.03 21.44
CA ALA A 208 -2.73 -17.23 22.23
C ALA A 208 -2.09 -17.17 23.62
N SER A 209 -1.01 -16.41 23.80
CA SER A 209 -0.24 -16.36 25.05
C SER A 209 -0.11 -14.97 25.69
N GLY A 210 -0.58 -13.92 25.03
CA GLY A 210 -0.47 -12.53 25.46
C GLY A 210 0.96 -11.97 25.45
N GLN A 211 1.94 -12.68 24.87
CA GLN A 211 3.34 -12.27 24.93
C GLN A 211 3.63 -11.10 23.99
N VAL A 212 4.00 -9.95 24.57
CA VAL A 212 4.39 -8.72 23.86
C VAL A 212 5.91 -8.70 23.61
N THR A 213 6.31 -8.65 22.34
CA THR A 213 7.72 -8.63 21.90
C THR A 213 8.04 -7.34 21.15
N ASP A 214 9.19 -6.72 21.43
CA ASP A 214 9.68 -5.58 20.66
C ASP A 214 10.18 -6.07 19.29
N ALA A 215 9.55 -5.61 18.20
CA ALA A 215 10.04 -5.86 16.84
C ALA A 215 11.10 -4.83 16.44
N ALA A 216 10.81 -3.54 16.70
CA ALA A 216 11.72 -2.43 16.41
C ALA A 216 11.43 -1.20 17.29
N THR A 217 12.46 -0.40 17.54
CA THR A 217 12.29 0.96 18.09
C THR A 217 12.20 1.94 16.93
N VAL A 218 11.01 2.51 16.70
CA VAL A 218 10.70 3.43 15.58
C VAL A 218 10.57 4.89 16.08
N THR A 219 11.41 5.20 17.07
CA THR A 219 11.40 6.46 17.84
C THR A 219 12.08 7.62 17.12
N ALA A 220 12.80 7.38 16.02
CA ALA A 220 13.30 8.41 15.13
C ALA A 220 12.37 8.64 13.92
N ASP A 221 11.64 7.60 13.52
CA ASP A 221 11.04 7.44 12.20
C ASP A 221 9.56 7.84 12.17
N LEU A 222 8.81 7.47 13.22
CA LEU A 222 7.44 7.91 13.44
C LEU A 222 7.40 9.18 14.29
N PRO A 223 6.55 10.18 14.00
CA PRO A 223 6.47 11.40 14.81
C PRO A 223 5.89 11.13 16.21
N ASN A 224 5.88 12.16 17.06
CA ASN A 224 5.00 12.16 18.22
C ASN A 224 3.55 12.44 17.74
N SER A 225 2.56 11.82 18.35
CA SER A 225 1.13 11.99 18.00
C SER A 225 0.27 12.10 19.27
N SER A 226 -1.00 12.49 19.15
CA SER A 226 -2.03 12.27 20.17
C SER A 226 -2.22 10.77 20.44
N ASN A 227 -2.35 9.96 19.39
CA ASN A 227 -2.40 8.50 19.40
C ASN A 227 -1.97 7.92 18.03
N TYR A 228 -1.78 6.61 17.95
CA TYR A 228 -1.71 5.81 16.72
C TYR A 228 -2.94 4.89 16.66
N GLY A 229 -4.10 5.46 16.31
CA GLY A 229 -5.42 4.82 16.49
C GLY A 229 -6.03 4.21 15.23
N ALA A 230 -5.21 3.85 14.24
CA ALA A 230 -5.65 2.96 13.17
C ALA A 230 -4.45 2.13 12.74
N ALA A 231 -4.65 0.81 12.67
CA ALA A 231 -3.66 -0.16 12.22
C ALA A 231 -4.24 -1.02 11.10
N PHE A 232 -3.38 -1.45 10.19
CA PHE A 232 -3.72 -2.31 9.05
C PHE A 232 -2.50 -3.19 8.73
N VAL A 233 -2.69 -4.48 8.47
CA VAL A 233 -1.62 -5.38 8.01
C VAL A 233 -1.99 -5.96 6.65
N GLU A 234 -1.18 -5.66 5.64
CA GLU A 234 -1.34 -6.25 4.33
C GLU A 234 -0.94 -7.74 4.33
N ASP A 235 -1.92 -8.60 3.99
CA ASP A 235 -1.78 -10.04 3.90
C ASP A 235 -0.66 -10.42 2.91
N GLY A 236 0.20 -11.36 3.30
CA GLY A 236 1.24 -11.92 2.44
C GLY A 236 2.51 -11.08 2.25
N SER A 237 2.48 -9.75 2.43
CA SER A 237 3.68 -8.90 2.47
C SER A 237 4.15 -8.64 3.90
N GLY A 238 3.21 -8.43 4.83
CA GLY A 238 3.48 -7.94 6.18
C GLY A 238 3.85 -6.46 6.21
N ASN A 239 3.47 -5.68 5.20
CA ASN A 239 3.50 -4.22 5.27
C ASN A 239 2.49 -3.77 6.34
N PHE A 240 2.99 -3.12 7.39
CA PHE A 240 2.16 -2.64 8.50
C PHE A 240 1.91 -1.14 8.34
N TYR A 241 0.65 -0.75 8.16
CA TYR A 241 0.25 0.65 8.02
C TYR A 241 -0.34 1.16 9.34
N VAL A 242 -0.04 2.41 9.68
CA VAL A 242 -0.49 3.02 10.93
C VAL A 242 -0.85 4.50 10.76
N GLY A 243 -2.00 4.90 11.27
CA GLY A 243 -2.50 6.27 11.27
C GLY A 243 -2.10 7.03 12.54
N ALA A 244 -1.28 8.08 12.42
CA ALA A 244 -1.07 9.06 13.47
C ALA A 244 -2.26 10.02 13.54
N ASN A 245 -2.97 10.04 14.66
CA ASN A 245 -4.24 10.75 14.83
C ASN A 245 -4.12 12.29 14.70
N ASP A 246 -3.23 12.90 15.48
CA ASP A 246 -2.91 14.33 15.40
C ASP A 246 -1.44 14.51 15.76
N VAL A 247 -0.64 14.76 14.73
CA VAL A 247 0.82 14.84 14.80
C VAL A 247 1.23 16.00 15.70
N LYS A 248 2.23 15.77 16.56
CA LYS A 248 2.79 16.78 17.47
C LYS A 248 4.06 17.39 16.86
N SER A 249 4.09 18.71 16.74
CA SER A 249 5.27 19.50 16.35
C SER A 249 5.52 20.62 17.36
N GLY A 250 6.78 20.84 17.75
CA GLY A 250 7.12 21.82 18.79
C GLY A 250 6.43 21.58 20.15
N GLY A 251 6.03 20.33 20.43
CA GLY A 251 5.28 19.96 21.65
C GLY A 251 3.77 20.25 21.59
N SER A 252 3.25 20.80 20.49
CA SER A 252 1.82 21.08 20.29
C SER A 252 1.22 20.19 19.21
N LEU A 253 -0.08 19.90 19.30
CA LEU A 253 -0.85 19.26 18.23
C LEU A 253 -0.87 20.16 16.98
N THR A 254 -0.87 19.55 15.79
CA THR A 254 -0.80 20.27 14.51
C THR A 254 -2.16 20.43 13.84
N GLY A 255 -3.17 19.66 14.25
CA GLY A 255 -4.46 19.59 13.56
C GLY A 255 -4.40 18.73 12.29
N GLN A 256 -3.35 17.93 12.11
CA GLN A 256 -3.14 17.05 10.96
C GLN A 256 -2.93 15.61 11.41
N SER A 257 -3.66 14.68 10.79
CA SER A 257 -3.32 13.25 10.83
C SER A 257 -2.26 12.95 9.78
N GLN A 258 -1.57 11.81 9.91
CA GLN A 258 -0.66 11.31 8.88
C GLN A 258 -0.55 9.79 8.90
N THR A 259 -0.56 9.16 7.74
CA THR A 259 -0.38 7.70 7.61
C THR A 259 1.10 7.36 7.38
N PHE A 260 1.52 6.23 7.92
CA PHE A 260 2.86 5.67 7.72
C PHE A 260 2.74 4.18 7.40
N MET A 261 3.72 3.65 6.69
CA MET A 261 3.92 2.22 6.50
C MET A 261 5.28 1.81 7.04
N LEU A 262 5.34 0.65 7.68
CA LEU A 262 6.54 0.02 8.19
C LEU A 262 6.71 -1.34 7.49
N ARG A 263 7.76 -1.49 6.67
CA ARG A 263 8.10 -2.78 6.03
C ARG A 263 8.66 -3.74 7.07
N THR A 264 7.80 -4.54 7.70
CA THR A 264 8.16 -5.37 8.87
C THR A 264 9.11 -6.53 8.55
N GLY A 265 9.21 -6.92 7.27
CA GLY A 265 10.17 -7.91 6.77
C GLY A 265 11.62 -7.44 6.73
N LEU A 266 11.89 -6.13 6.91
CA LEU A 266 13.24 -5.56 6.94
C LEU A 266 13.76 -5.41 8.39
N THR A 267 15.08 -5.42 8.56
CA THR A 267 15.72 -5.23 9.88
C THR A 267 16.89 -4.23 9.77
N PRO A 268 16.75 -3.00 10.29
CA PRO A 268 15.52 -2.41 10.86
C PRO A 268 14.39 -2.26 9.82
N PRO A 269 13.12 -2.17 10.24
CA PRO A 269 12.01 -1.85 9.34
C PRO A 269 12.23 -0.50 8.63
N LEU A 270 11.93 -0.45 7.33
CA LEU A 270 11.86 0.82 6.59
C LEU A 270 10.52 1.49 6.88
N THR A 271 10.55 2.78 7.23
CA THR A 271 9.34 3.58 7.47
C THR A 271 9.12 4.55 6.32
N THR A 272 7.97 4.44 5.63
CA THR A 272 7.53 5.33 4.56
C THR A 272 6.39 6.19 5.05
N ALA A 273 6.42 7.49 4.76
CA ALA A 273 5.37 8.44 5.14
C ALA A 273 4.43 8.70 3.97
N TYR A 274 3.13 8.47 4.18
CA TYR A 274 2.06 8.72 3.22
C TYR A 274 1.36 10.06 3.49
N GLY A 275 0.18 10.24 2.88
CA GLY A 275 -0.64 11.44 2.92
C GLY A 275 -1.03 11.92 4.33
N LYS A 276 -1.60 13.13 4.36
CA LYS A 276 -2.00 13.85 5.57
C LYS A 276 -3.46 14.25 5.50
N GLY A 277 -4.22 13.90 6.52
CA GLY A 277 -5.62 14.27 6.66
C GLY A 277 -5.84 15.37 7.70
N ALA A 278 -7.11 15.68 7.95
CA ALA A 278 -7.50 16.44 9.13
C ALA A 278 -7.26 15.61 10.41
N ALA A 279 -6.91 16.26 11.52
CA ALA A 279 -6.72 15.57 12.79
C ALA A 279 -7.90 14.68 13.18
N LEU A 280 -7.58 13.44 13.52
CA LEU A 280 -8.47 12.45 14.09
C LEU A 280 -8.32 12.48 15.62
N ARG A 281 -9.40 12.16 16.33
CA ARG A 281 -9.43 12.16 17.80
C ARG A 281 -9.45 10.75 18.34
N VAL A 282 -10.51 10.01 17.96
CA VAL A 282 -10.62 8.56 18.11
C VAL A 282 -11.00 8.02 16.73
N ASN A 283 -10.41 6.90 16.39
CA ASN A 283 -10.55 6.12 15.19
C ASN A 283 -10.12 4.69 15.53
N ASP A 284 -10.41 3.77 14.60
CA ASP A 284 -10.06 2.35 14.71
C ASP A 284 -10.15 1.73 13.30
N GLY A 285 -9.20 0.88 12.93
CA GLY A 285 -8.97 0.38 11.57
C GLY A 285 -9.46 -1.06 11.35
N ALA A 286 -9.95 -1.34 10.14
CA ALA A 286 -10.17 -2.72 9.69
C ALA A 286 -9.96 -2.80 8.18
N ASP A 287 -9.34 -3.87 7.71
CA ASP A 287 -9.09 -4.07 6.29
C ASP A 287 -9.11 -5.54 5.85
N CYS A 288 -9.05 -5.74 4.54
CA CYS A 288 -8.57 -6.99 3.99
C CYS A 288 -7.54 -6.72 2.89
N LEU A 289 -6.56 -5.87 3.20
CA LEU A 289 -5.46 -5.56 2.29
C LEU A 289 -4.75 -6.86 1.93
N LEU A 290 -4.70 -7.14 0.63
CA LEU A 290 -3.97 -8.25 0.06
C LEU A 290 -2.76 -7.67 -0.64
N ALA A 291 -1.56 -8.18 -0.35
CA ALA A 291 -0.36 -7.79 -1.08
C ALA A 291 -0.63 -7.90 -2.58
N THR A 292 -0.60 -6.76 -3.24
CA THR A 292 -0.97 -6.61 -4.64
C THR A 292 0.06 -5.78 -5.32
N ASP A 293 0.53 -6.24 -6.46
CA ASP A 293 1.40 -5.48 -7.34
C ASP A 293 0.55 -4.82 -8.46
N PHE A 294 0.96 -3.63 -8.89
CA PHE A 294 0.24 -2.74 -9.79
C PHE A 294 1.16 -2.26 -10.93
N GLY A 295 0.61 -1.56 -11.92
CA GLY A 295 1.43 -0.95 -12.98
C GLY A 295 1.98 0.44 -12.63
N ASP A 296 2.96 0.86 -13.41
CA ASP A 296 3.74 2.10 -13.26
C ASP A 296 3.79 2.95 -14.56
N ALA A 297 3.26 2.43 -15.68
CA ALA A 297 3.14 3.22 -16.90
C ALA A 297 2.24 4.45 -16.69
N PRO A 298 2.45 5.57 -17.40
CA PRO A 298 1.63 6.77 -17.28
C PRO A 298 0.13 6.49 -17.41
N ASP A 299 -0.71 7.03 -16.52
CA ASP A 299 -2.13 6.60 -16.37
C ASP A 299 -3.02 6.77 -17.63
N LYS A 300 -2.55 7.44 -18.68
CA LYS A 300 -3.18 7.34 -20.01
C LYS A 300 -3.33 5.89 -20.50
N TYR A 301 -2.47 4.97 -20.05
CA TYR A 301 -2.55 3.53 -20.36
C TYR A 301 -3.57 2.76 -19.50
N GLY A 302 -4.23 3.43 -18.54
CA GLY A 302 -5.04 2.80 -17.50
C GLY A 302 -4.14 2.07 -16.51
N THR A 303 -3.66 2.78 -15.50
CA THR A 303 -2.66 2.27 -14.55
C THR A 303 -3.14 2.34 -13.11
N LEU A 304 -3.82 3.43 -12.73
CA LEU A 304 -4.45 3.56 -11.42
C LEU A 304 -5.64 2.59 -11.29
N ASP A 305 -5.93 2.10 -10.08
CA ASP A 305 -7.12 1.28 -9.76
C ASP A 305 -8.41 2.00 -10.20
N ASN A 306 -8.47 3.32 -9.97
CA ASN A 306 -9.60 4.17 -10.37
C ASN A 306 -9.78 4.29 -11.91
N SER A 307 -8.72 4.02 -12.68
CA SER A 307 -8.72 3.95 -14.14
C SER A 307 -8.92 2.51 -14.66
N GLY A 308 -9.12 1.53 -13.78
CA GLY A 308 -9.23 0.11 -14.13
C GLY A 308 -7.88 -0.54 -14.44
N GLY A 309 -6.82 -0.06 -13.77
CA GLY A 309 -5.43 -0.50 -13.95
C GLY A 309 -5.19 -1.98 -13.72
N PRO A 310 -4.00 -2.49 -14.08
CA PRO A 310 -3.61 -3.85 -13.82
C PRO A 310 -3.30 -4.01 -12.33
N ALA A 311 -3.78 -5.10 -11.75
CA ALA A 311 -3.48 -5.47 -10.38
C ALA A 311 -3.29 -6.99 -10.31
N HIS A 312 -2.25 -7.46 -9.63
CA HIS A 312 -2.01 -8.87 -9.34
C HIS A 312 -1.83 -9.09 -7.84
N VAL A 313 -2.78 -9.80 -7.21
CA VAL A 313 -2.58 -10.28 -5.84
C VAL A 313 -1.38 -11.22 -5.82
N LEU A 314 -0.42 -11.00 -4.93
CA LEU A 314 0.85 -11.72 -4.94
C LEU A 314 0.64 -13.23 -4.75
N SER A 315 1.32 -14.03 -5.56
CA SER A 315 1.23 -15.49 -5.43
C SER A 315 1.85 -16.04 -4.14
N SER A 316 2.60 -15.24 -3.39
CA SER A 316 3.09 -15.57 -2.04
C SER A 316 1.97 -15.63 -0.99
N TYR A 317 0.93 -14.80 -1.14
CA TYR A 317 -0.29 -14.87 -0.33
C TYR A 317 -1.08 -16.13 -0.67
N LEU A 318 -1.43 -16.29 -1.94
CA LEU A 318 -2.27 -17.38 -2.45
C LEU A 318 -1.62 -18.77 -2.24
N HIS A 319 -0.29 -18.84 -2.29
CA HIS A 319 0.49 -20.07 -2.10
C HIS A 319 1.67 -19.79 -1.17
N LYS A 320 1.44 -19.90 0.14
CA LYS A 320 2.44 -19.65 1.19
C LYS A 320 3.84 -20.20 0.88
N GLY A 321 4.82 -19.30 0.82
CA GLY A 321 6.22 -19.63 0.53
C GLY A 321 6.55 -19.94 -0.94
N LYS A 322 5.60 -19.73 -1.87
CA LYS A 322 5.81 -19.81 -3.31
C LYS A 322 5.96 -18.42 -3.92
N LYS A 323 6.45 -18.39 -5.15
CA LYS A 323 6.65 -17.18 -5.95
C LYS A 323 6.18 -17.47 -7.38
N LEU A 324 5.36 -16.59 -7.93
CA LEU A 324 5.12 -16.48 -9.36
C LEU A 324 5.26 -15.00 -9.68
N ARG A 325 6.35 -14.68 -10.34
CA ARG A 325 6.77 -13.31 -10.64
C ARG A 325 7.72 -13.35 -11.84
N ILE A 326 7.71 -12.30 -12.63
CA ILE A 326 8.73 -11.81 -13.53
C ILE A 326 10.02 -11.50 -12.71
N GLY A 327 11.09 -11.04 -13.36
CA GLY A 327 12.36 -10.68 -12.72
C GLY A 327 12.93 -11.59 -11.60
N SER A 328 13.49 -10.92 -10.61
CA SER A 328 14.21 -11.41 -9.43
C SER A 328 13.76 -10.72 -8.12
N ALA A 329 13.13 -9.55 -8.17
CA ALA A 329 12.33 -8.96 -7.08
C ALA A 329 10.81 -9.11 -7.34
N ILE A 330 10.01 -8.54 -6.43
CA ILE A 330 8.56 -8.19 -6.51
C ILE A 330 8.24 -7.43 -5.21
N ASP A 331 7.49 -6.35 -5.30
CA ASP A 331 7.05 -5.46 -4.23
C ASP A 331 5.52 -5.60 -4.03
N ALA A 332 4.88 -4.68 -3.29
CA ALA A 332 3.44 -4.66 -3.07
C ALA A 332 2.98 -3.23 -2.77
N ASP A 333 1.95 -2.80 -3.51
CA ASP A 333 1.49 -1.43 -3.60
C ASP A 333 -0.01 -1.28 -3.31
N LEU A 334 -0.39 -0.05 -2.99
CA LEU A 334 -1.77 0.32 -2.67
C LEU A 334 -2.58 0.82 -3.88
N ASP A 335 -1.88 1.25 -4.94
CA ASP A 335 -2.41 1.75 -6.22
C ASP A 335 -1.23 1.79 -7.21
N GLY A 336 -1.50 1.91 -8.52
CA GLY A 336 -0.45 2.08 -9.52
C GLY A 336 0.24 3.45 -9.47
N PHE A 337 1.45 3.53 -9.99
CA PHE A 337 2.22 4.78 -10.06
C PHE A 337 2.24 5.35 -11.47
N GLY A 338 1.18 6.07 -11.87
CA GLY A 338 1.06 6.64 -13.22
C GLY A 338 2.03 7.78 -13.54
N ASP A 339 3.34 7.51 -13.61
CA ASP A 339 4.41 8.48 -13.78
C ASP A 339 4.81 8.71 -15.27
N ALA A 340 5.95 9.35 -15.56
CA ALA A 340 6.37 9.70 -16.92
C ALA A 340 7.44 8.78 -17.54
N ASP A 341 8.14 7.97 -16.74
CA ASP A 341 9.28 7.13 -17.12
C ASP A 341 9.24 5.67 -16.62
N GLY A 342 8.24 5.31 -15.81
CA GLY A 342 7.99 3.97 -15.25
C GLY A 342 9.01 3.59 -14.19
N LYS A 343 9.05 4.36 -13.07
CA LYS A 343 10.18 4.41 -12.12
C LYS A 343 9.89 4.85 -10.69
N VAL A 344 8.75 5.46 -10.38
CA VAL A 344 8.56 6.14 -9.07
C VAL A 344 8.37 5.16 -7.91
N ASP A 345 7.93 3.94 -8.22
CA ASP A 345 8.02 2.73 -7.41
C ASP A 345 9.46 2.22 -7.22
N ASP A 346 10.31 2.32 -8.25
CA ASP A 346 11.67 1.76 -8.29
C ASP A 346 12.64 2.34 -7.25
N ASP A 347 12.35 3.57 -6.81
CA ASP A 347 13.02 4.30 -5.73
C ASP A 347 12.34 4.10 -4.34
N ASN A 348 11.19 3.42 -4.28
CA ASN A 348 10.37 3.25 -3.07
C ASN A 348 11.00 2.25 -2.07
N VAL A 349 11.70 1.21 -2.55
CA VAL A 349 12.61 0.36 -1.75
C VAL A 349 14.05 0.47 -2.28
N PRO A 350 14.99 1.03 -1.49
CA PRO A 350 16.39 1.08 -1.88
C PRO A 350 17.01 -0.29 -2.19
N GLY A 351 17.13 -0.60 -3.48
CA GLY A 351 17.76 -1.83 -3.99
C GLY A 351 16.83 -3.02 -4.20
N GLN A 352 15.50 -2.82 -4.27
CA GLN A 352 14.53 -3.85 -4.69
C GLN A 352 13.61 -3.39 -5.83
N ASN A 353 14.10 -2.60 -6.79
CA ASN A 353 13.44 -2.42 -8.11
C ASN A 353 13.10 -3.80 -8.69
N ASP A 354 11.84 -3.99 -9.03
CA ASP A 354 11.21 -5.21 -9.52
C ASP A 354 10.98 -5.24 -11.04
N GLU A 355 11.18 -4.10 -11.70
CA GLU A 355 11.29 -3.87 -13.14
C GLU A 355 12.60 -4.47 -13.71
N ASP A 356 12.95 -5.68 -13.26
CA ASP A 356 14.18 -6.40 -13.59
C ASP A 356 13.94 -7.60 -14.52
N GLY A 357 12.69 -7.91 -14.87
CA GLY A 357 12.31 -8.84 -15.93
C GLY A 357 12.85 -8.48 -17.31
N VAL A 358 12.99 -7.18 -17.60
CA VAL A 358 13.53 -6.62 -18.85
C VAL A 358 14.64 -5.60 -18.55
N PRO A 359 15.76 -5.56 -19.31
CA PRO A 359 16.80 -4.57 -19.07
C PRO A 359 16.35 -3.14 -19.37
N ALA A 360 16.55 -2.23 -18.40
CA ALA A 360 16.29 -0.80 -18.55
C ALA A 360 16.90 -0.20 -19.83
N GLY A 361 16.14 0.65 -20.52
CA GLY A 361 16.56 1.26 -21.79
C GLY A 361 16.55 0.31 -22.99
N THR A 362 15.77 -0.78 -22.93
CA THR A 362 15.60 -1.76 -24.01
C THR A 362 15.18 -1.11 -25.33
N LYS A 363 15.80 -1.55 -26.43
CA LYS A 363 15.59 -1.01 -27.79
C LYS A 363 14.94 -2.03 -28.71
N ILE A 364 13.76 -1.70 -29.22
CA ILE A 364 13.02 -2.54 -30.16
C ILE A 364 13.42 -2.15 -31.59
N VAL A 365 14.25 -3.00 -32.21
CA VAL A 365 14.87 -2.74 -33.53
C VAL A 365 14.29 -3.56 -34.69
N SER A 366 13.32 -4.44 -34.41
CA SER A 366 12.69 -5.35 -35.38
C SER A 366 11.23 -4.99 -35.57
N THR A 367 10.73 -5.09 -36.81
CA THR A 367 9.29 -4.99 -37.12
C THR A 367 8.49 -6.22 -36.69
N LYS A 368 9.17 -7.31 -36.29
CA LYS A 368 8.61 -8.50 -35.65
C LYS A 368 9.49 -8.83 -34.43
N PRO A 369 9.37 -8.09 -33.32
CA PRO A 369 10.28 -8.26 -32.20
C PRO A 369 9.97 -9.53 -31.41
N LYS A 370 11.01 -10.02 -30.76
CA LYS A 370 10.95 -11.03 -29.71
C LYS A 370 11.69 -10.49 -28.51
N LEU A 371 11.15 -10.72 -27.32
CA LEU A 371 11.77 -10.34 -26.07
C LEU A 371 11.81 -11.58 -25.16
N THR A 372 12.99 -11.88 -24.64
CA THR A 372 13.12 -12.88 -23.58
C THR A 372 13.10 -12.15 -22.25
N VAL A 373 12.10 -12.48 -21.44
CA VAL A 373 11.81 -11.95 -20.12
C VAL A 373 12.26 -12.97 -19.08
N LYS A 374 12.87 -12.53 -17.97
CA LYS A 374 13.19 -13.42 -16.83
C LYS A 374 11.90 -13.78 -16.08
N ILE A 375 11.81 -14.98 -15.52
CA ILE A 375 10.65 -15.40 -14.73
C ILE A 375 11.15 -16.19 -13.51
N THR A 376 10.45 -16.09 -12.39
CA THR A 376 10.55 -16.96 -11.22
C THR A 376 9.19 -17.63 -10.95
N ASN A 377 9.02 -18.89 -11.35
CA ASN A 377 7.85 -19.70 -11.02
C ASN A 377 8.24 -20.88 -10.09
N THR A 378 7.81 -20.83 -8.82
CA THR A 378 8.00 -21.91 -7.82
C THR A 378 6.69 -22.48 -7.26
N THR A 379 5.53 -22.01 -7.75
CA THR A 379 4.20 -22.48 -7.30
C THR A 379 4.01 -23.97 -7.60
N GLY A 380 4.59 -24.45 -8.71
CA GLY A 380 4.37 -25.81 -9.21
C GLY A 380 3.24 -25.90 -10.22
N LEU A 381 2.57 -24.79 -10.51
CA LEU A 381 1.57 -24.64 -11.56
C LEU A 381 2.20 -24.08 -12.83
N SER A 382 1.54 -24.29 -13.97
CA SER A 382 1.84 -23.54 -15.19
C SER A 382 1.46 -22.06 -15.03
N ALA A 383 1.97 -21.21 -15.92
CA ALA A 383 1.62 -19.79 -15.96
C ALA A 383 1.46 -19.30 -17.41
N VAL A 384 0.96 -18.09 -17.60
CA VAL A 384 0.93 -17.41 -18.90
C VAL A 384 1.57 -16.03 -18.73
N LEU A 385 2.65 -15.75 -19.45
CA LEU A 385 3.13 -14.39 -19.60
C LEU A 385 2.40 -13.74 -20.77
N ALA A 386 1.83 -12.56 -20.56
CA ALA A 386 1.35 -11.68 -21.60
C ALA A 386 2.19 -10.39 -21.63
N GLY A 387 2.27 -9.76 -22.80
CA GLY A 387 2.87 -8.43 -22.90
C GLY A 387 2.30 -7.59 -24.03
N TRP A 388 2.05 -6.32 -23.76
CA TRP A 388 1.52 -5.32 -24.69
C TRP A 388 2.60 -4.28 -24.95
N LEU A 389 3.03 -4.15 -26.20
CA LEU A 389 3.99 -3.14 -26.62
C LEU A 389 3.20 -2.07 -27.38
N ASP A 390 3.07 -0.85 -26.84
CA ASP A 390 2.45 0.28 -27.55
C ASP A 390 3.32 0.65 -28.75
N SER A 391 3.06 -0.04 -29.86
CA SER A 391 3.86 -0.09 -31.07
C SER A 391 3.47 1.04 -32.02
N ASN A 392 2.22 1.49 -31.91
CA ASN A 392 1.65 2.55 -32.70
C ASN A 392 1.85 3.95 -32.04
N ARG A 393 2.05 3.97 -30.72
CA ARG A 393 2.27 5.13 -29.83
C ARG A 393 1.02 5.99 -29.63
N ASN A 394 -0.16 5.36 -29.53
CA ASN A 394 -1.41 6.04 -29.20
C ASN A 394 -1.54 6.35 -27.70
N GLY A 395 -0.78 5.65 -26.84
CA GLY A 395 -0.92 5.76 -25.38
C GLY A 395 -1.96 4.83 -24.76
N GLU A 396 -2.41 3.81 -25.50
CA GLU A 396 -3.32 2.75 -25.03
C GLU A 396 -2.66 1.38 -25.32
N PHE A 397 -3.11 0.31 -24.66
CA PHE A 397 -2.59 -1.04 -24.91
C PHE A 397 -3.57 -1.89 -25.73
N ASP A 398 -3.36 -1.95 -27.05
CA ASP A 398 -4.29 -2.59 -27.96
C ASP A 398 -4.29 -4.14 -27.92
N ASP A 399 -5.45 -4.77 -28.15
CA ASP A 399 -5.57 -6.23 -28.31
C ASP A 399 -4.73 -6.77 -29.50
N ALA A 400 -4.37 -5.90 -30.46
CA ALA A 400 -3.47 -6.20 -31.57
C ALA A 400 -1.99 -6.27 -31.15
N GLU A 401 -1.63 -5.59 -30.06
CA GLU A 401 -0.28 -5.40 -29.54
C GLU A 401 0.09 -6.41 -28.44
N ARG A 402 -0.86 -7.26 -28.05
CA ARG A 402 -0.60 -8.39 -27.15
C ARG A 402 0.22 -9.49 -27.83
N ALA A 403 1.28 -9.91 -27.16
CA ALA A 403 1.87 -11.24 -27.27
C ALA A 403 1.54 -12.07 -26.01
N THR A 404 1.48 -13.39 -26.13
CA THR A 404 1.29 -14.32 -24.99
C THR A 404 2.16 -15.56 -25.16
N VAL A 405 2.68 -16.11 -24.07
CA VAL A 405 3.40 -17.38 -24.04
C VAL A 405 3.03 -18.19 -22.79
N ALA A 406 2.70 -19.47 -22.99
CA ALA A 406 2.44 -20.40 -21.89
C ALA A 406 3.77 -20.90 -21.32
N LEU A 407 3.81 -21.03 -19.99
CA LEU A 407 4.99 -21.40 -19.22
C LEU A 407 4.71 -22.67 -18.42
N THR A 408 5.67 -23.58 -18.40
CA THR A 408 5.63 -24.73 -17.50
C THR A 408 5.85 -24.28 -16.06
N ALA A 409 5.48 -25.13 -15.10
CA ALA A 409 6.01 -25.04 -13.75
C ALA A 409 7.55 -24.95 -13.79
N SER A 410 8.15 -24.20 -12.86
CA SER A 410 9.61 -24.00 -12.78
C SER A 410 10.26 -23.33 -14.00
N ALA A 411 9.49 -22.63 -14.85
CA ALA A 411 10.05 -21.76 -15.87
C ALA A 411 10.89 -20.62 -15.26
N THR A 412 12.09 -20.41 -15.81
CA THR A 412 13.04 -19.36 -15.39
C THR A 412 13.11 -18.19 -16.39
N SER A 413 12.47 -18.33 -17.55
CA SER A 413 12.39 -17.31 -18.60
C SER A 413 11.25 -17.62 -19.57
N ALA A 414 10.84 -16.60 -20.30
CA ALA A 414 9.75 -16.63 -21.26
C ALA A 414 10.15 -15.83 -22.52
N THR A 415 9.78 -16.27 -23.72
CA THR A 415 10.01 -15.47 -24.94
C THR A 415 8.69 -15.05 -25.56
N LEU A 416 8.35 -13.77 -25.41
CA LEU A 416 7.25 -13.13 -26.14
C LEU A 416 7.64 -12.91 -27.60
N SER A 417 6.66 -13.00 -28.50
CA SER A 417 6.83 -12.80 -29.95
C SER A 417 5.63 -12.02 -30.49
N TRP A 418 5.85 -10.76 -30.87
CA TRP A 418 4.78 -9.88 -31.35
C TRP A 418 4.48 -10.06 -32.83
N LYS A 419 3.29 -9.62 -33.23
CA LYS A 419 2.88 -9.49 -34.64
C LYS A 419 3.74 -8.43 -35.34
N ALA A 420 3.63 -8.36 -36.67
CA ALA A 420 4.37 -7.38 -37.45
C ALA A 420 3.77 -5.98 -37.29
N PHE A 421 4.60 -4.98 -37.00
CA PHE A 421 4.22 -3.56 -36.98
C PHE A 421 5.27 -2.67 -37.68
N SER A 422 4.94 -1.39 -37.87
CA SER A 422 5.84 -0.41 -38.51
C SER A 422 6.66 0.34 -37.46
N LEU A 423 7.99 0.27 -37.55
CA LEU A 423 8.86 1.10 -36.72
C LEU A 423 8.78 2.59 -37.13
N PRO A 424 8.84 3.54 -36.17
CA PRO A 424 8.81 4.96 -36.48
C PRO A 424 10.04 5.40 -37.28
N SER A 425 9.92 6.51 -38.02
CA SER A 425 11.00 7.03 -38.87
C SER A 425 12.18 7.60 -38.08
N ALA A 426 11.93 8.09 -36.88
CA ALA A 426 12.92 8.48 -35.88
C ALA A 426 12.72 7.64 -34.61
N SER A 427 13.79 7.47 -33.82
CA SER A 427 13.70 6.78 -32.53
C SER A 427 12.66 7.42 -31.61
N ALA A 428 11.84 6.62 -30.95
CA ALA A 428 10.80 7.10 -30.04
C ALA A 428 10.64 6.19 -28.83
N LYS A 429 10.45 6.81 -27.66
CA LYS A 429 10.02 6.14 -26.42
C LYS A 429 8.56 5.70 -26.55
N THR A 430 8.23 4.61 -25.88
CA THR A 430 6.89 4.04 -25.70
C THR A 430 6.91 3.10 -24.50
N PHE A 431 5.78 2.51 -24.12
CA PHE A 431 5.71 1.58 -22.99
C PHE A 431 5.45 0.14 -23.44
N LEU A 432 5.95 -0.79 -22.64
CA LEU A 432 5.69 -2.22 -22.69
C LEU A 432 5.11 -2.62 -21.34
N ARG A 433 3.85 -3.07 -21.30
CA ARG A 433 3.27 -3.72 -20.11
C ARG A 433 3.48 -5.22 -20.18
N LEU A 434 4.04 -5.80 -19.14
CA LEU A 434 4.10 -7.24 -18.91
C LEU A 434 3.11 -7.62 -17.81
N ARG A 435 2.45 -8.77 -17.95
CA ARG A 435 1.61 -9.34 -16.90
C ARG A 435 1.76 -10.86 -16.87
N LEU A 436 2.08 -11.41 -15.72
CA LEU A 436 2.26 -12.83 -15.49
C LEU A 436 1.04 -13.39 -14.77
N TYR A 437 0.39 -14.40 -15.35
CA TYR A 437 -0.85 -14.97 -14.83
C TYR A 437 -0.63 -16.40 -14.34
N GLU A 438 -1.15 -16.72 -13.16
CA GLU A 438 -1.25 -18.10 -12.71
C GLU A 438 -2.25 -18.91 -13.56
N ALA A 439 -1.86 -20.11 -14.01
CA ALA A 439 -2.78 -20.97 -14.77
C ALA A 439 -3.85 -21.58 -13.84
N GLY A 440 -5.09 -21.61 -14.32
CA GLY A 440 -6.26 -22.04 -13.56
C GLY A 440 -7.16 -20.88 -13.10
N ARG A 441 -6.66 -19.65 -13.17
CA ARG A 441 -7.45 -18.42 -13.01
C ARG A 441 -8.28 -18.12 -14.27
N THR A 442 -9.41 -17.45 -14.10
CA THR A 442 -10.36 -17.20 -15.20
C THR A 442 -9.73 -16.31 -16.27
N GLU A 443 -8.96 -15.32 -15.84
CA GLU A 443 -8.35 -14.26 -16.64
C GLU A 443 -7.25 -14.82 -17.55
N ALA A 444 -6.48 -15.79 -17.04
CA ALA A 444 -5.52 -16.58 -17.81
C ALA A 444 -6.20 -17.41 -18.91
N ALA A 445 -7.44 -17.87 -18.69
CA ALA A 445 -8.17 -18.75 -19.60
C ALA A 445 -9.06 -18.00 -20.62
N THR A 446 -9.67 -16.88 -20.23
CA THR A 446 -10.53 -16.06 -21.10
C THR A 446 -9.73 -15.14 -22.03
N GLY A 447 -8.45 -14.91 -21.72
CA GLY A 447 -7.52 -14.14 -22.53
C GLY A 447 -7.00 -12.93 -21.76
N PRO A 448 -5.67 -12.84 -21.51
CA PRO A 448 -5.04 -11.73 -20.78
C PRO A 448 -5.45 -10.33 -21.26
N LYS A 449 -5.54 -9.38 -20.32
CA LYS A 449 -5.93 -7.98 -20.53
C LYS A 449 -4.94 -6.99 -19.92
N PRO A 450 -4.76 -5.78 -20.50
CA PRO A 450 -3.74 -4.83 -20.06
C PRO A 450 -4.09 -4.11 -18.75
N GLY A 451 -5.34 -4.21 -18.29
CA GLY A 451 -5.82 -3.71 -17.00
C GLY A 451 -6.80 -4.71 -16.37
N GLY A 452 -7.34 -4.36 -15.20
CA GLY A 452 -8.22 -5.19 -14.38
C GLY A 452 -7.47 -6.12 -13.41
N TRP A 453 -8.14 -6.46 -12.32
CA TRP A 453 -7.67 -7.31 -11.23
C TRP A 453 -7.48 -8.78 -11.61
N VAL A 454 -6.44 -9.42 -11.07
CA VAL A 454 -6.11 -10.83 -11.23
C VAL A 454 -5.60 -11.40 -9.90
N ASP A 455 -6.04 -12.60 -9.53
CA ASP A 455 -5.38 -13.37 -8.48
C ASP A 455 -4.09 -14.01 -9.00
N GLY A 456 -2.95 -13.68 -8.42
CA GLY A 456 -1.72 -14.44 -8.61
C GLY A 456 -0.90 -13.97 -9.80
N GLY A 457 0.28 -13.46 -9.49
CA GLY A 457 1.32 -13.17 -10.47
C GLY A 457 1.94 -11.81 -10.20
N GLU A 458 2.16 -11.05 -11.27
CA GLU A 458 2.82 -9.74 -11.24
C GLU A 458 2.56 -8.95 -12.55
N VAL A 459 2.75 -7.64 -12.49
CA VAL A 459 2.83 -6.61 -13.53
C VAL A 459 4.27 -6.07 -13.56
N GLU A 460 4.80 -5.75 -14.73
CA GLU A 460 5.97 -4.85 -14.83
C GLU A 460 5.68 -3.94 -16.03
N ASP A 461 5.71 -2.61 -15.91
CA ASP A 461 5.79 -1.73 -17.08
C ASP A 461 7.23 -1.28 -17.37
N HIS A 462 7.49 -1.00 -18.64
CA HIS A 462 8.84 -0.71 -19.12
C HIS A 462 8.84 0.39 -20.17
N GLU A 463 9.54 1.50 -19.90
CA GLU A 463 9.86 2.43 -20.98
C GLU A 463 10.87 1.80 -21.96
N VAL A 464 10.42 1.58 -23.20
CA VAL A 464 11.22 1.01 -24.28
C VAL A 464 11.34 1.98 -25.45
N THR A 465 12.48 1.93 -26.16
CA THR A 465 12.69 2.78 -27.34
C THR A 465 12.49 1.98 -28.63
N LEU A 466 11.49 2.35 -29.44
CA LEU A 466 11.38 1.88 -30.81
C LEU A 466 12.46 2.57 -31.66
N VAL A 467 13.32 1.79 -32.33
CA VAL A 467 14.42 2.31 -33.15
C VAL A 467 14.41 1.64 -34.51
N ARG A 468 14.20 2.40 -35.58
CA ARG A 468 14.47 1.92 -36.93
C ARG A 468 15.98 1.75 -37.11
N GLY A 469 16.44 0.51 -37.22
CA GLY A 469 17.82 0.23 -37.61
C GLY A 469 18.16 0.94 -38.93
N PRO A 470 19.41 1.38 -39.15
CA PRO A 470 19.79 2.09 -40.35
C PRO A 470 19.39 1.26 -41.57
N VAL A 471 18.58 1.86 -42.45
CA VAL A 471 18.19 1.22 -43.71
C VAL A 471 19.49 1.04 -44.49
N GLY A 472 19.99 -0.20 -44.53
CA GLY A 472 21.18 -0.54 -45.30
C GLY A 472 20.99 0.01 -46.71
N ALA A 473 21.98 0.78 -47.19
CA ALA A 473 21.91 1.44 -48.47
C ALA A 473 21.44 0.43 -49.52
N VAL A 474 20.28 0.70 -50.13
CA VAL A 474 19.81 -0.12 -51.23
C VAL A 474 20.89 -0.06 -52.30
N ASN A 475 21.55 -1.19 -52.56
CA ASN A 475 22.47 -1.31 -53.66
C ASN A 475 21.67 -1.06 -54.94
N ALA A 476 21.72 0.19 -55.41
CA ALA A 476 21.14 0.60 -56.68
C ALA A 476 21.95 -0.08 -57.78
N ALA A 477 21.56 -1.31 -58.11
CA ALA A 477 22.03 -2.03 -59.28
C ALA A 477 21.49 -1.31 -60.52
N ALA A 478 22.12 -0.21 -60.91
CA ALA A 478 21.94 0.42 -62.20
C ALA A 478 22.71 -0.41 -63.25
N ALA A 479 21.99 -0.86 -64.27
CA ALA A 479 22.60 -1.59 -65.39
C ALA A 479 23.62 -0.71 -66.13
N GLY A 480 24.68 -1.33 -66.64
CA GLY A 480 25.87 -0.62 -67.07
C GLY A 480 25.79 0.07 -68.44
N THR A 481 26.83 0.84 -68.75
CA THR A 481 27.25 1.12 -70.13
C THR A 481 28.78 1.27 -70.16
N SER A 482 29.37 1.10 -71.33
CA SER A 482 30.77 0.73 -71.55
C SER A 482 31.75 1.90 -71.76
N GLY A 483 32.98 1.72 -71.26
CA GLY A 483 34.22 2.15 -71.94
C GLY A 483 34.79 3.53 -71.60
N GLY A 484 36.10 3.57 -71.32
CA GLY A 484 36.85 4.83 -71.14
C GLY A 484 38.16 4.68 -70.35
N THR A 485 39.29 4.56 -71.04
CA THR A 485 40.65 4.56 -70.45
C THR A 485 41.21 5.98 -70.42
N THR A 486 41.93 6.40 -69.36
CA THR A 486 43.33 6.94 -69.39
C THR A 486 43.75 7.75 -68.14
N THR A 487 44.94 7.42 -67.63
CA THR A 487 46.02 8.28 -67.06
C THR A 487 45.72 9.34 -65.99
N GLY A 488 46.41 9.19 -64.84
CA GLY A 488 46.41 10.15 -63.73
C GLY A 488 47.35 11.36 -63.84
N SER A 489 47.51 12.04 -62.70
CA SER A 489 48.54 13.05 -62.45
C SER A 489 48.89 13.07 -60.95
N THR A 490 50.13 13.47 -60.63
CA THR A 490 50.71 13.52 -59.29
C THR A 490 51.09 14.95 -58.87
N GLY A 491 51.11 15.21 -57.57
CA GLY A 491 51.73 16.38 -56.94
C GLY A 491 50.75 17.49 -56.51
N SER A 492 51.10 18.39 -55.58
CA SER A 492 52.25 18.42 -54.66
C SER A 492 52.05 19.54 -53.62
N GLU A 493 52.19 19.22 -52.32
CA GLU A 493 52.51 20.15 -51.21
C GLU A 493 51.53 21.35 -50.95
N THR A 494 51.51 22.06 -49.82
CA THR A 494 52.49 22.25 -48.73
C THR A 494 51.92 22.14 -47.31
N ASP A 495 52.84 21.88 -46.38
CA ASP A 495 52.71 21.81 -44.92
C ASP A 495 52.52 23.18 -44.22
N SER A 496 51.96 23.16 -43.01
CA SER A 496 52.20 24.13 -41.92
C SER A 496 51.69 23.56 -40.58
N ALA A 497 52.46 22.63 -40.00
CA ALA A 497 52.18 22.06 -38.67
C ALA A 497 52.46 23.01 -37.48
N THR A 498 51.64 22.89 -36.44
CA THR A 498 52.04 22.70 -35.04
C THR A 498 50.98 21.76 -34.42
N GLY A 499 51.29 20.62 -33.77
CA GLY A 499 52.45 20.29 -32.95
C GLY A 499 52.17 20.71 -31.51
N SER A 500 52.09 19.83 -30.51
CA SER A 500 52.40 18.39 -30.44
C SER A 500 51.84 17.77 -29.15
N ASP A 501 51.58 16.45 -29.16
CA ASP A 501 51.81 15.41 -28.11
C ASP A 501 51.58 15.74 -26.61
N GLY A 502 51.19 14.82 -25.72
CA GLY A 502 50.93 13.37 -25.74
C GLY A 502 50.59 12.96 -24.29
N GLY A 503 49.68 12.02 -24.04
CA GLY A 503 50.05 10.63 -23.76
C GLY A 503 50.63 10.41 -22.34
N ASP A 504 49.84 9.86 -21.41
CA ASP A 504 50.02 8.51 -20.82
C ASP A 504 49.30 8.30 -19.45
N LEU A 505 49.07 7.02 -19.15
CA LEU A 505 48.28 6.39 -18.08
C LEU A 505 48.77 6.60 -16.63
N ALA A 506 47.86 6.60 -15.64
CA ALA A 506 47.83 5.60 -14.55
C ALA A 506 46.72 5.81 -13.48
N SER A 507 46.23 4.69 -12.94
CA SER A 507 45.14 4.50 -11.94
C SER A 507 45.28 5.18 -10.57
N THR A 508 44.16 5.40 -9.87
CA THR A 508 43.90 4.90 -8.48
C THR A 508 42.46 5.22 -7.97
N GLY A 509 41.84 4.28 -7.23
CA GLY A 509 41.01 4.56 -6.02
C GLY A 509 39.54 5.05 -6.10
N PHE A 510 38.62 4.18 -5.66
CA PHE A 510 37.55 4.37 -4.61
C PHE A 510 37.55 5.73 -3.84
N VAL A 511 36.44 6.34 -3.36
CA VAL A 511 35.14 5.87 -2.79
C VAL A 511 33.96 6.86 -3.12
N LEU A 512 32.71 6.54 -2.78
CA LEU A 512 31.46 7.33 -2.94
C LEU A 512 31.00 8.16 -1.71
N ARG A 513 30.34 9.30 -1.99
CA ARG A 513 29.23 9.99 -1.24
C ARG A 513 29.52 10.58 0.17
N PRO A 514 28.64 11.46 0.73
CA PRO A 514 27.47 12.16 0.14
C PRO A 514 27.53 13.70 0.19
N TYR A 515 26.62 14.38 -0.51
CA TYR A 515 26.29 15.79 -0.31
C TYR A 515 24.88 15.96 0.27
N LEU A 516 24.75 16.79 1.30
CA LEU A 516 23.50 17.39 1.76
C LEU A 516 23.78 18.86 2.09
N LEU A 517 23.04 19.79 1.48
CA LEU A 517 22.68 21.09 2.06
C LEU A 517 21.72 21.86 1.14
N LEU A 518 20.63 22.37 1.72
CA LEU A 518 19.68 23.28 1.05
C LEU A 518 20.28 24.68 0.90
N GLY A 519 19.78 25.48 -0.06
CA GLY A 519 19.86 26.95 0.11
C GLY A 519 19.67 27.86 -1.10
N VAL A 520 18.41 28.12 -1.49
CA VAL A 520 17.89 29.42 -2.00
C VAL A 520 18.45 30.00 -3.33
N GLY A 521 17.54 30.25 -4.30
CA GLY A 521 17.81 31.06 -5.50
C GLY A 521 16.53 31.58 -6.19
N MET A 522 16.24 32.87 -6.05
CA MET A 522 15.07 33.62 -6.57
C MET A 522 14.68 33.38 -8.04
N VAL A 523 13.36 33.39 -8.36
CA VAL A 523 12.76 34.27 -9.40
C VAL A 523 11.28 34.54 -9.08
N LEU A 524 10.87 35.80 -8.82
CA LEU A 524 9.96 36.59 -9.68
C LEU A 524 9.67 37.99 -9.12
N LEU A 525 9.48 38.94 -10.03
CA LEU A 525 9.26 40.37 -9.80
C LEU A 525 7.80 40.71 -10.16
N GLY A 526 7.06 41.47 -9.32
CA GLY A 526 5.61 41.66 -9.57
C GLY A 526 4.85 42.64 -8.66
N LEU A 527 5.33 43.90 -8.58
CA LEU A 527 4.59 45.15 -8.33
C LEU A 527 3.21 45.15 -7.61
N VAL A 528 3.06 45.92 -6.52
CA VAL A 528 2.01 46.96 -6.28
C VAL A 528 2.37 47.80 -5.04
N ILE A 529 1.87 49.03 -4.96
CA ILE A 529 2.39 50.16 -4.17
C ILE A 529 1.40 50.63 -3.07
N LEU A 530 1.96 51.21 -1.99
CA LEU A 530 1.33 52.08 -0.96
C LEU A 530 0.46 51.46 0.16
N ILE A 531 0.84 51.70 1.42
CA ILE A 531 0.26 52.76 2.28
C ILE A 531 1.15 53.00 3.53
N VAL A 532 1.09 54.21 4.06
CA VAL A 532 1.99 54.76 5.10
C VAL A 532 1.46 54.55 6.52
N ALA A 533 2.37 54.14 7.41
CA ALA A 533 2.45 54.32 8.87
C ALA A 533 1.17 54.42 9.73
N LEU A 534 1.10 53.53 10.73
CA LEU A 534 0.48 53.82 12.04
C LEU A 534 1.25 53.11 13.16
N MET A 535 2.30 53.77 13.66
CA MET A 535 2.75 53.56 15.05
C MET A 535 1.78 54.29 16.00
N ILE A 536 1.94 54.03 17.31
CA ILE A 536 1.20 54.59 18.47
C ILE A 536 0.03 53.68 18.93
N GLY A 537 0.35 52.78 19.86
CA GLY A 537 -0.50 52.62 21.06
C GLY A 537 -0.04 53.61 22.15
N PRO A 538 -0.58 53.56 23.39
CA PRO A 538 -1.66 52.71 23.89
C PRO A 538 -2.78 53.50 24.63
N LYS A 539 -3.84 52.84 25.10
CA LYS A 539 -4.45 53.14 26.41
C LYS A 539 -5.41 52.07 26.93
N LYS A 540 -5.36 51.87 28.26
CA LYS A 540 -6.24 51.00 29.05
C LYS A 540 -7.64 51.61 29.20
N VAL A 541 -8.66 50.75 29.30
CA VAL A 541 -9.80 50.98 30.21
C VAL A 541 -10.09 49.67 30.95
N ARG A 542 -10.30 49.75 32.27
CA ARG A 542 -10.81 48.66 33.11
C ARG A 542 -12.34 48.80 33.24
N ARG A 543 -13.07 47.69 33.19
CA ARG A 543 -13.64 47.12 34.42
C ARG A 543 -13.92 45.63 34.25
#